data_AF-A0A1B6Y7P3-F1
#
_entry.id   AF-A0A1B6Y7P3-F1
#
_cell.length_a   1.000
_cell.length_b   1.000
_cell.length_c   1.000
_cell.angle_alpha   90.00
_cell.angle_beta   90.00
_cell.angle_gamma   90.00
#
_symmetry.space_group_name_H-M   'P 1'
#
loop_
_entity.id
_entity.type
_entity.pdbx_description
1 polymer ?
#
loop_
_entity_poly.entity_id
_entity_poly.type
_entity_poly.pdbx_seq_one_letter_code
_entity_poly.pdbx_strand_id
1 'polypeptide(L)'
;MMKQKKLANRRSMRLQGYDYSSPGYYFITICTQNMQRIFGDVIDGKMHLNDFGVVVRNEWFKTEAIRDNINLDAFVIMPNHVHEIIEIIDKNPIVGANRDSPLRNKIGINNSFYKSKFESPSNNIG
;
A
#
# COMPACT_ATOMS: atom_id res chain seq x y z
N MET A 1 27.87 36.12 1.52
CA MET A 1 27.40 35.49 0.27
C MET A 1 26.88 34.09 0.60
N MET A 2 25.56 33.87 0.64
CA MET A 2 24.98 32.56 0.97
C MET A 2 25.11 31.62 -0.24
N LYS A 3 25.78 30.48 -0.08
CA LYS A 3 25.82 29.42 -1.11
C LYS A 3 24.45 28.76 -1.20
N GLN A 4 23.81 28.85 -2.36
CA GLN A 4 22.60 28.07 -2.67
C GLN A 4 22.97 26.58 -2.75
N LYS A 5 22.38 25.77 -1.85
CA LYS A 5 22.57 24.31 -1.82
C LYS A 5 21.72 23.70 -2.95
N LYS A 6 22.36 23.17 -3.98
CA LYS A 6 21.69 22.41 -5.06
C LYS A 6 21.04 21.17 -4.43
N LEU A 7 19.71 21.11 -4.41
CA LEU A 7 18.98 19.95 -3.92
C LEU A 7 19.32 18.74 -4.80
N ALA A 8 19.45 17.56 -4.18
CA ALA A 8 19.70 16.32 -4.90
C ALA A 8 18.54 16.07 -5.88
N ASN A 9 18.87 15.78 -7.13
CA ASN A 9 17.86 15.46 -8.14
C ASN A 9 17.24 14.10 -7.78
N ARG A 10 16.07 14.12 -7.16
CA ARG A 10 15.35 12.91 -6.75
C ARG A 10 14.91 12.17 -8.00
N ARG A 11 15.50 11.00 -8.25
CA ARG A 11 15.02 10.09 -9.30
C ARG A 11 13.63 9.56 -8.93
N SER A 12 12.79 9.36 -9.94
CA SER A 12 11.51 8.68 -9.76
C SER A 12 11.75 7.29 -9.19
N MET A 13 10.97 6.92 -8.17
CA MET A 13 10.93 5.55 -7.66
C MET A 13 9.99 4.65 -8.49
N ARG A 14 9.15 5.24 -9.34
CA ARG A 14 8.21 4.48 -10.18
C ARG A 14 8.94 3.80 -11.32
N LEU A 15 8.67 2.51 -11.50
CA LEU A 15 9.13 1.71 -12.62
C LEU A 15 8.51 2.27 -13.91
N GLN A 16 9.35 2.64 -14.87
CA GLN A 16 8.90 3.22 -16.12
C GLN A 16 8.12 2.18 -16.95
N GLY A 17 6.97 2.58 -17.47
CA GLY A 17 6.09 1.70 -18.26
C GLY A 17 5.18 0.78 -17.44
N TYR A 18 5.27 0.81 -16.11
CA TYR A 18 4.36 0.04 -15.25
C TYR A 18 3.03 0.77 -15.04
N ASP A 19 1.92 0.04 -15.23
CA ASP A 19 0.57 0.56 -15.00
C ASP A 19 0.17 0.38 -13.53
N TYR A 20 0.34 1.46 -12.76
CA TYR A 20 -0.02 1.53 -11.34
C TYR A 20 -1.54 1.63 -11.09
N SER A 21 -2.39 1.61 -12.12
CA SER A 21 -3.85 1.45 -11.95
C SER A 21 -4.29 -0.01 -11.94
N SER A 22 -3.38 -0.92 -12.31
CA SER A 22 -3.70 -2.35 -12.38
C SER A 22 -3.89 -2.97 -10.99
N PRO A 23 -4.79 -3.97 -10.87
CA PRO A 23 -4.91 -4.79 -9.68
C PRO A 23 -3.57 -5.41 -9.28
N GLY A 24 -3.32 -5.53 -7.98
CA GLY A 24 -2.08 -6.07 -7.45
C GLY A 24 -1.80 -5.63 -6.02
N TYR A 25 -0.60 -5.95 -5.56
CA TYR A 25 -0.15 -5.66 -4.21
C TYR A 25 0.54 -4.31 -4.09
N TYR A 26 0.27 -3.62 -2.99
CA TYR A 26 0.84 -2.32 -2.67
C TYR A 26 1.38 -2.32 -1.24
N PHE A 27 2.66 -1.99 -1.09
CA PHE A 27 3.27 -1.68 0.20
C PHE A 27 3.10 -0.20 0.49
N ILE A 28 2.48 0.11 1.62
CA ILE A 28 2.14 1.47 2.05
C ILE A 28 2.84 1.74 3.37
N THR A 29 3.39 2.94 3.50
CA THR A 29 3.87 3.46 4.78
C THR A 29 3.19 4.78 5.06
N ILE A 30 2.48 4.87 6.18
CA ILE A 30 1.82 6.10 6.63
C ILE A 30 2.57 6.61 7.84
N CYS A 31 3.22 7.76 7.70
CA CYS A 31 3.91 8.42 8.81
C CYS A 31 3.01 9.47 9.46
N THR A 32 3.09 9.56 10.78
CA THR A 32 2.50 10.66 11.55
C THR A 32 3.19 11.99 11.21
N GLN A 33 2.45 13.08 11.39
CA GLN A 33 3.02 14.41 11.24
C GLN A 33 4.25 14.57 12.14
N ASN A 34 5.35 15.06 11.58
CA ASN A 34 6.62 15.26 12.28
C ASN A 34 7.15 14.00 13.00
N MET A 35 6.74 12.80 12.57
CA MET A 35 7.15 11.52 13.18
C MET A 35 6.80 11.42 14.68
N GLN A 36 5.73 12.08 15.12
CA GLN A 36 5.28 12.03 16.52
C GLN A 36 4.82 10.63 16.92
N ARG A 37 5.26 10.18 18.10
CA ARG A 37 4.96 8.85 18.63
C ARG A 37 3.57 8.79 19.27
N ILE A 38 2.53 8.98 18.46
CA ILE A 38 1.15 9.10 18.96
C ILE A 38 0.42 7.76 19.07
N PHE A 39 0.94 6.67 18.51
CA PHE A 39 0.26 5.36 18.50
C PHE A 39 0.60 4.46 19.70
N GLY A 40 1.51 4.89 20.56
CA GLY A 40 1.97 4.15 21.74
C GLY A 40 3.49 4.04 21.78
N ASP A 41 4.00 3.03 22.48
CA ASP A 41 5.42 2.85 22.74
C ASP A 41 5.87 1.39 22.52
N VAL A 42 7.17 1.19 22.32
CA VAL A 42 7.76 -0.14 22.28
C VAL A 42 8.39 -0.43 23.64
N ILE A 43 7.91 -1.47 24.32
CA ILE A 43 8.43 -1.94 25.62
C ILE A 43 8.89 -3.39 25.42
N ASP A 44 10.13 -3.69 25.80
CA ASP A 44 10.75 -5.02 25.62
C ASP A 44 10.63 -5.59 24.19
N GLY A 45 10.80 -4.71 23.21
CA GLY A 45 10.74 -5.07 21.78
C GLY A 45 9.32 -5.34 21.25
N LYS A 46 8.27 -5.12 22.05
CA LYS A 46 6.87 -5.29 21.64
C LYS A 46 6.17 -3.95 21.56
N MET A 47 5.33 -3.78 20.55
CA MET A 47 4.49 -2.59 20.43
C MET A 47 3.34 -2.64 21.44
N HIS A 48 3.25 -1.64 22.31
CA HIS A 48 2.15 -1.39 23.22
C HIS A 48 1.32 -0.22 22.66
N LEU A 49 0.15 -0.55 22.10
CA LEU A 49 -0.76 0.45 21.54
C LEU A 49 -1.42 1.25 22.67
N ASN A 50 -1.52 2.56 22.48
CA ASN A 50 -2.46 3.40 23.22
C ASN A 50 -3.81 3.47 22.48
N ASP A 51 -4.74 4.29 22.96
CA ASP A 51 -6.07 4.43 22.36
C ASP A 51 -6.02 4.82 20.87
N PHE A 52 -5.10 5.70 20.47
CA PHE A 52 -4.94 6.07 19.06
C PHE A 52 -4.39 4.92 18.22
N GLY A 53 -3.43 4.15 18.75
CA GLY A 53 -2.94 2.94 18.08
C GLY A 53 -4.02 1.88 17.92
N VAL A 54 -4.93 1.74 18.90
CA VAL A 54 -6.10 0.87 18.81
C VAL A 54 -7.07 1.34 17.72
N VAL A 55 -7.31 2.66 17.61
CA VAL A 55 -8.13 3.22 16.53
C VAL A 55 -7.55 2.89 15.16
N VAL A 56 -6.24 3.08 14.96
CA VAL A 56 -5.55 2.73 13.71
C VAL A 56 -5.73 1.25 13.38
N ARG A 57 -5.53 0.36 14.35
CA ARG A 57 -5.73 -1.09 14.18
C ARG A 57 -7.15 -1.42 13.73
N ASN A 58 -8.15 -0.78 14.31
CA ASN A 58 -9.55 -1.04 13.98
C ASN A 58 -9.91 -0.52 12.58
N GLU A 59 -9.42 0.66 12.20
CA GLU A 59 -9.64 1.22 10.86
C GLU A 59 -8.92 0.42 9.77
N TRP A 60 -7.77 -0.19 10.08
CA TRP A 60 -7.13 -1.18 9.20
C TRP A 60 -8.11 -2.32 8.86
N PHE A 61 -8.63 -3.05 9.85
CA PHE A 61 -9.55 -4.15 9.59
C PHE A 61 -10.88 -3.71 8.96
N LYS A 62 -11.35 -2.50 9.30
CA LYS A 62 -12.56 -1.93 8.70
C LYS A 62 -12.39 -1.64 7.21
N THR A 63 -11.18 -1.45 6.71
CA THR A 63 -10.90 -1.14 5.30
C THR A 63 -11.47 -2.19 4.36
N GLU A 64 -11.30 -3.48 4.67
CA GLU A 64 -11.86 -4.60 3.89
C GLU A 64 -13.40 -4.63 3.93
N ALA A 65 -14.00 -4.24 5.07
CA ALA A 65 -15.45 -4.21 5.23
C ALA A 65 -16.13 -3.09 4.43
N ILE A 66 -15.43 -1.95 4.22
CA ILE A 66 -16.00 -0.78 3.53
C ILE A 66 -15.56 -0.63 2.07
N ARG A 67 -14.55 -1.41 1.63
CA ARG A 67 -14.07 -1.41 0.24
C ARG A 67 -14.14 -2.82 -0.31
N ASP A 68 -15.00 -3.01 -1.30
CA ASP A 68 -15.18 -4.30 -1.94
C ASP A 68 -13.97 -4.71 -2.79
N ASN A 69 -13.18 -3.77 -3.27
CA ASN A 69 -12.02 -4.02 -4.12
C ASN A 69 -10.67 -4.17 -3.38
N ILE A 70 -10.69 -4.32 -2.04
CA ILE A 70 -9.48 -4.42 -1.21
C ILE A 70 -9.49 -5.73 -0.41
N ASN A 71 -8.38 -6.47 -0.46
CA ASN A 71 -8.04 -7.48 0.55
C ASN A 71 -6.86 -6.98 1.40
N LEU A 72 -6.87 -7.33 2.68
CA LEU A 72 -5.79 -6.97 3.62
C LEU A 72 -4.77 -8.10 3.73
N ASP A 73 -3.49 -7.74 3.84
CA ASP A 73 -2.40 -8.67 4.11
C ASP A 73 -1.67 -8.22 5.40
N ALA A 74 -0.35 -8.40 5.49
CA ALA A 74 0.43 -8.02 6.66
C ALA A 74 0.41 -6.50 6.93
N PHE A 75 0.39 -6.15 8.21
CA PHE A 75 0.57 -4.77 8.68
C PHE A 75 1.30 -4.75 10.03
N VAL A 76 1.96 -3.64 10.33
CA VAL A 76 2.55 -3.36 11.65
C VAL A 76 2.40 -1.89 12.00
N ILE A 77 1.95 -1.63 13.22
CA ILE A 77 1.88 -0.28 13.79
C ILE A 77 3.14 -0.08 14.63
N MET A 78 3.90 0.96 14.29
CA MET A 78 5.01 1.47 15.09
C MET A 78 4.57 2.76 15.78
N PRO A 79 5.30 3.27 16.80
CA PRO A 79 4.87 4.44 17.56
C PRO A 79 4.44 5.67 16.72
N ASN A 80 5.09 5.88 15.58
CA ASN A 80 4.92 7.07 14.74
C ASN A 80 4.62 6.78 13.25
N HIS A 81 4.45 5.53 12.86
CA HIS A 81 4.12 5.15 11.48
C HIS A 81 3.46 3.78 11.42
N VAL A 82 2.84 3.47 10.29
CA VAL A 82 2.26 2.16 10.00
C VAL A 82 2.83 1.67 8.69
N HIS A 83 3.18 0.39 8.62
CA HIS A 83 3.49 -0.32 7.39
C HIS A 83 2.36 -1.29 7.07
N GLU A 84 1.91 -1.31 5.83
CA GLU A 84 0.72 -2.03 5.40
C GLU A 84 0.95 -2.65 4.03
N ILE A 85 0.40 -3.84 3.82
CA ILE A 85 0.30 -4.48 2.50
C ILE A 85 -1.19 -4.67 2.19
N ILE A 86 -1.64 -4.05 1.11
CA ILE A 86 -3.00 -4.24 0.58
C ILE A 86 -2.92 -4.91 -0.80
N GLU A 87 -3.94 -5.68 -1.14
CA GLU A 87 -4.19 -6.16 -2.49
C GLU A 87 -5.41 -5.44 -3.05
N ILE A 88 -5.21 -4.71 -4.15
CA ILE A 88 -6.31 -4.16 -4.94
C ILE A 88 -6.72 -5.23 -5.94
N ILE A 89 -7.99 -5.65 -5.88
CA ILE A 89 -8.57 -6.66 -6.77
C ILE A 89 -9.61 -6.05 -7.71
N ASP A 90 -9.78 -6.66 -8.89
CA ASP A 90 -10.88 -6.33 -9.78
C ASP A 90 -12.05 -7.27 -9.51
N LYS A 91 -13.06 -6.79 -8.75
CA LYS A 91 -14.25 -7.58 -8.43
C LYS A 91 -15.23 -7.71 -9.61
N ASN A 92 -15.12 -6.86 -10.63
CA ASN A 92 -16.02 -6.87 -11.79
C ASN A 92 -15.27 -6.36 -13.04
N PRO A 93 -14.63 -7.24 -13.85
CA PRO A 93 -13.87 -6.82 -15.04
C PRO A 93 -14.76 -6.28 -16.18
N ILE A 94 -16.08 -6.14 -15.94
CA ILE A 94 -17.08 -5.64 -16.89
C ILE A 94 -17.97 -4.64 -16.15
N VAL A 95 -17.44 -3.47 -15.82
CA VAL A 95 -18.25 -2.28 -15.56
C VAL A 95 -17.70 -1.15 -16.42
N GLY A 96 -18.55 -0.61 -17.30
CA GLY A 96 -18.26 0.65 -17.97
C GLY A 96 -17.98 1.71 -16.91
N ALA A 97 -16.88 2.44 -17.08
CA ALA A 97 -16.43 3.43 -16.12
C ALA A 97 -17.55 4.43 -15.79
N ASN A 98 -17.83 4.64 -14.49
CA ASN A 98 -18.62 5.78 -14.07
C ASN A 98 -17.77 7.01 -13.72
N ARG A 99 -16.42 6.93 -13.77
CA ARG A 99 -15.50 8.08 -13.74
C ARG A 99 -14.19 7.72 -14.47
N ASP A 100 -14.05 8.23 -15.69
CA ASP A 100 -12.81 8.49 -16.45
C ASP A 100 -11.64 7.49 -16.36
N SER A 101 -11.78 6.30 -16.95
CA SER A 101 -10.62 5.52 -17.44
C SER A 101 -11.02 4.65 -18.64
N PRO A 102 -10.17 4.55 -19.67
CA PRO A 102 -10.51 3.81 -20.90
C PRO A 102 -10.56 2.31 -20.67
N LEU A 103 -11.45 1.64 -21.40
CA LEU A 103 -11.68 0.19 -21.36
C LEU A 103 -10.38 -0.58 -21.61
N ARG A 104 -10.01 -1.46 -20.67
CA ARG A 104 -8.86 -2.37 -20.80
C ARG A 104 -9.24 -3.54 -21.71
N ASN A 105 -8.58 -3.66 -22.86
CA ASN A 105 -8.78 -4.79 -23.78
C ASN A 105 -8.38 -6.11 -23.08
N LYS A 106 -9.33 -7.06 -23.01
CA LYS A 106 -9.17 -8.40 -22.43
C LYS A 106 -8.10 -9.21 -23.19
N ILE A 107 -7.13 -9.76 -22.46
CA ILE A 107 -6.33 -10.91 -22.91
C ILE A 107 -6.71 -12.12 -22.03
N GLY A 108 -6.89 -13.27 -22.68
CA GLY A 108 -7.66 -14.41 -22.20
C GLY A 108 -7.17 -15.11 -20.93
N ILE A 109 -8.14 -15.71 -20.26
CA ILE A 109 -8.01 -16.55 -19.07
C ILE A 109 -7.30 -17.86 -19.46
N ASN A 110 -6.24 -18.23 -18.75
CA ASN A 110 -5.78 -19.61 -18.64
C ASN A 110 -5.50 -19.94 -17.17
N ASN A 111 -6.29 -20.88 -16.64
CA ASN A 111 -6.07 -21.56 -15.36
C ASN A 111 -4.74 -22.32 -15.38
N SER A 112 -3.82 -22.02 -14.46
CA SER A 112 -2.75 -22.96 -14.09
C SER A 112 -2.14 -22.59 -12.73
N PHE A 113 -2.16 -23.55 -11.81
CA PHE A 113 -1.24 -23.79 -10.68
C PHE A 113 -0.89 -22.62 -9.75
N TYR A 114 -1.13 -22.82 -8.44
CA TYR A 114 -0.74 -21.90 -7.36
C TYR A 114 0.71 -21.41 -7.53
N LYS A 115 0.82 -20.21 -8.08
CA LYS A 115 2.01 -19.36 -8.10
C LYS A 115 1.99 -18.53 -6.83
N SER A 116 3.13 -18.32 -6.19
CA SER A 116 3.20 -17.44 -5.00
C SER A 116 2.52 -16.11 -5.31
N LYS A 117 1.60 -15.68 -4.43
CA LYS A 117 0.67 -14.57 -4.64
C LYS A 117 1.36 -13.20 -4.87
N PHE A 118 2.66 -13.10 -4.61
CA PHE A 118 3.43 -11.87 -4.73
C PHE A 118 4.59 -12.03 -5.74
N GLU A 119 4.49 -11.33 -6.88
CA GLU A 119 5.60 -11.14 -7.83
C GLU A 119 5.92 -9.64 -7.91
N SER A 120 7.14 -9.25 -7.50
CA SER A 120 7.57 -7.86 -7.55
C SER A 120 7.80 -7.43 -9.01
N PRO A 121 7.16 -6.36 -9.51
CA PRO A 121 7.36 -5.88 -10.88
C PRO A 121 8.81 -5.49 -11.20
N SER A 122 9.59 -5.15 -10.19
CA SER A 122 11.00 -4.80 -10.32
C SER A 122 11.96 -5.98 -10.10
N ASN A 123 11.46 -7.20 -9.88
CA ASN A 123 12.25 -8.40 -9.55
C ASN A 123 13.22 -8.21 -8.37
N ASN A 124 12.93 -7.24 -7.50
CA ASN A 124 13.61 -7.07 -6.23
C ASN A 124 12.70 -7.61 -5.12
N ILE A 125 13.33 -8.26 -4.15
CA ILE A 125 12.71 -8.54 -2.86
C ILE A 125 12.84 -7.21 -2.12
N GLY A 126 11.70 -6.55 -1.85
CA GLY A 126 11.65 -5.26 -1.17
C GLY A 126 12.36 -5.28 0.18
#